data_AF-A0A7K5HMB6-F1
#
_entry.id   AF-A0A7K5HMB6-F1
#
_cell.length_a   1.000
_cell.length_b   1.000
_cell.length_c   1.000
_cell.angle_alpha   90.00
_cell.angle_beta   90.00
_cell.angle_gamma   90.00
#
_symmetry.space_group_name_H-M   'P 1'
#
loop_
_entity.id
_entity.type
_entity.pdbx_description
1 polymer ?
#
loop_
_entity_poly.entity_id
_entity_poly.type
_entity_poly.pdbx_seq_one_letter_code
_entity_poly.pdbx_strand_id
1 'polypeptide(L)' 'CHHVTGECICPPGWTGHDCKHPCNSGHWGPRCENKCVCNNSDGSCDPVTGSCFCEPGFTGKHCE' A
#
# COMPACT_ATOMS: atom_id res chain seq x y z
N CYS A 1 10.88 -7.98 -14.77
CA CYS A 1 9.51 -8.53 -14.86
C CYS A 1 9.60 -10.01 -15.12
N HIS A 2 8.66 -10.79 -14.59
CA HIS A 2 8.61 -12.23 -14.77
C HIS A 2 8.31 -12.54 -16.24
N HIS A 3 9.24 -13.22 -16.92
CA HIS A 3 9.19 -13.40 -18.37
C HIS A 3 8.05 -14.34 -18.85
N VAL A 4 7.41 -15.06 -17.93
CA VAL A 4 6.29 -15.96 -18.23
C VAL A 4 4.93 -15.33 -17.92
N THR A 5 4.78 -14.66 -16.77
CA THR A 5 3.49 -14.07 -16.36
C THR A 5 3.34 -12.61 -16.78
N GLY A 6 4.41 -11.96 -17.24
CA GLY A 6 4.42 -10.53 -17.55
C GLY A 6 4.38 -9.64 -16.29
N GLU A 7 4.47 -10.24 -15.10
CA GLU A 7 4.35 -9.51 -13.85
C GLU A 7 5.65 -8.78 -13.50
N CYS A 8 5.57 -7.45 -13.48
CA CYS A 8 6.66 -6.60 -13.02
C CYS A 8 6.57 -6.41 -11.51
N ILE A 9 7.61 -6.82 -10.78
CA ILE A 9 7.73 -6.46 -9.36
C ILE A 9 8.11 -4.99 -9.31
N CYS A 10 7.14 -4.16 -8.97
CA CYS A 10 7.34 -2.74 -8.75
C CYS A 10 7.91 -2.47 -7.36
N PRO A 11 8.68 -1.39 -7.17
CA PRO A 11 9.04 -0.93 -5.84
C PRO A 11 7.77 -0.67 -5.01
N PRO A 12 7.86 -0.79 -3.68
CA PRO A 12 6.71 -0.55 -2.81
C PRO A 12 6.15 0.86 -3.02
N GLY A 13 4.83 0.97 -3.08
CA GLY A 13 4.13 2.22 -3.35
C GLY A 13 3.90 2.53 -4.82
N TRP A 14 4.35 1.65 -5.73
CA TRP A 14 4.19 1.80 -7.17
C TRP A 14 3.54 0.56 -7.80
N THR A 15 2.83 0.78 -8.90
CA THR A 15 2.10 -0.23 -9.67
C THR A 15 2.02 0.14 -11.16
N GLY A 16 1.30 -0.68 -11.91
CA GLY A 16 1.23 -0.65 -13.36
C GLY A 16 2.37 -1.41 -14.03
N HIS A 17 2.25 -1.60 -15.34
CA HIS A 17 3.24 -2.31 -16.14
C HIS A 17 4.63 -1.66 -16.06
N ASP A 18 4.69 -0.32 -16.02
CA ASP A 18 5.93 0.45 -15.98
C ASP A 18 6.35 0.88 -14.57
N CYS A 19 5.61 0.49 -13.53
CA CYS A 19 5.85 0.93 -12.14
C CYS A 19 5.89 2.46 -11.97
N LYS A 20 5.16 3.19 -12.81
CA LYS A 20 5.05 4.67 -12.79
C LYS A 20 3.75 5.17 -12.21
N HIS A 21 2.83 4.27 -11.87
CA HIS A 21 1.58 4.65 -11.21
C HIS A 21 1.74 4.48 -9.71
N PRO A 22 1.49 5.51 -8.89
CA PRO A 22 1.46 5.35 -7.45
C PRO A 22 0.30 4.44 -7.04
N CYS A 23 0.39 3.83 -5.85
CA CYS A 23 -0.73 3.08 -5.28
C CYS A 23 -1.94 3.97 -5.03
N ASN A 24 -3.12 3.42 -5.33
CA ASN A 24 -4.38 4.02 -4.89
C ASN A 24 -4.46 3.98 -3.35
N SER A 25 -5.11 5.00 -2.78
CA SER A 25 -5.43 5.05 -1.35
C SER A 25 -6.10 3.74 -0.92
N GLY A 26 -5.64 3.16 0.19
CA GLY A 26 -6.12 1.88 0.67
C GLY A 26 -5.31 0.66 0.21
N HIS A 27 -4.18 0.85 -0.50
CA HIS A 27 -3.28 -0.23 -0.88
C HIS A 27 -1.80 0.12 -0.67
N TRP A 28 -0.96 -0.90 -0.43
CA TRP A 28 0.46 -0.74 -0.16
C TRP A 28 1.31 -1.94 -0.60
N GLY A 29 2.62 -1.75 -0.54
CA GLY A 29 3.61 -2.77 -0.91
C GLY A 29 3.91 -2.79 -2.42
N PRO A 30 4.69 -3.78 -2.88
CA PRO A 30 5.02 -3.90 -4.30
C PRO A 30 3.75 -4.14 -5.11
N ARG A 31 3.55 -3.35 -6.17
CA ARG A 31 2.36 -3.41 -7.04
C ARG A 31 1.03 -3.09 -6.34
N CYS A 32 1.06 -2.60 -5.10
CA CYS A 32 -0.13 -2.32 -4.30
C CYS A 32 -0.98 -3.57 -4.04
N GLU A 33 -0.33 -4.73 -3.92
CA GLU A 33 -1.01 -6.03 -3.76
C GLU A 33 -1.62 -6.19 -2.36
N ASN A 34 -1.15 -5.42 -1.37
CA ASN A 34 -1.68 -5.45 -0.01
C ASN A 34 -2.73 -4.35 0.18
N LYS A 35 -3.81 -4.67 0.88
CA LYS A 35 -4.78 -3.66 1.32
C LYS A 35 -4.36 -3.04 2.65
N CYS A 36 -4.66 -1.75 2.80
CA CYS A 36 -4.61 -1.07 4.09
C CYS A 36 -5.70 -1.67 5.00
N VAL A 37 -5.32 -2.06 6.21
CA VAL A 37 -6.25 -2.55 7.23
C VAL A 37 -6.14 -1.59 8.40
N CYS A 38 -6.86 -0.48 8.31
CA CYS A 38 -6.80 0.61 9.28
C CYS A 38 -8.22 0.91 9.77
N ASN A 39 -8.46 0.90 11.08
CA ASN A 39 -9.81 1.04 11.63
C ASN A 39 -10.14 2.52 11.93
N ASN A 40 -9.36 3.15 12.83
CA ASN A 40 -9.54 4.56 13.21
C ASN A 40 -8.62 5.48 12.38
N SER A 41 -8.90 5.54 11.07
CA SER A 41 -8.15 6.34 10.09
C SER A 41 -9.04 6.69 8.90
N ASP A 42 -8.53 7.51 7.99
CA ASP A 42 -9.15 7.82 6.68
C ASP A 42 -9.26 6.60 5.72
N GLY A 43 -8.80 5.42 6.15
CA GLY A 43 -8.74 4.22 5.30
C GLY A 43 -7.56 4.25 4.32
N SER A 44 -6.74 5.29 4.38
CA SER A 44 -5.45 5.41 3.72
C SER A 44 -4.31 4.94 4.64
N CYS A 45 -3.29 4.35 4.05
CA CYS A 45 -2.06 3.97 4.72
C CYS A 45 -0.87 4.32 3.83
N ASP A 46 0.32 4.33 4.43
CA ASP A 46 1.56 4.57 3.71
C ASP A 46 1.72 3.50 2.61
N PRO A 47 1.83 3.90 1.33
CA PRO A 47 1.80 2.96 0.21
C PRO A 47 3.08 2.11 0.12
N VAL A 48 4.14 2.48 0.86
CA VAL A 48 5.42 1.75 0.89
C VAL A 48 5.43 0.72 2.01
N THR A 49 5.02 1.13 3.21
CA THR A 49 5.16 0.36 4.46
C THR A 49 3.86 -0.27 4.95
N GLY A 50 2.71 0.24 4.49
CA GLY A 50 1.39 -0.15 4.98
C GLY A 50 1.02 0.47 6.32
N SER A 51 1.83 1.39 6.85
CA SER A 51 1.56 2.04 8.13
C SER A 51 0.34 2.96 8.04
N CYS A 52 -0.64 2.72 8.90
CA CYS A 52 -1.84 3.53 8.98
C CYS A 52 -1.53 4.91 9.60
N PHE A 53 -2.16 5.95 9.06
CA PHE A 53 -2.15 7.28 9.67
C PHE A 53 -3.29 7.36 10.68
N CYS A 54 -2.98 7.05 11.94
CA CYS A 54 -3.98 6.99 13.00
C CYS A 54 -4.46 8.38 13.42
N GLU A 55 -5.74 8.47 13.75
CA GLU A 55 -6.28 9.65 14.42
C GLU A 55 -5.61 9.87 15.79
N PRO A 56 -5.55 11.12 16.29
CA PRO A 56 -4.95 11.42 17.57
C PRO A 56 -5.57 10.58 18.70
N GLY A 57 -4.77 9.80 19.39
CA GLY A 57 -5.21 8.93 20.49
C GLY A 57 -5.28 7.44 20.14
N PHE A 58 -5.16 7.06 18.87
CA PHE A 58 -5.08 5.67 18.44
C PHE A 58 -3.63 5.25 18.18
N THR A 59 -3.31 3.99 18.49
CA THR A 59 -1.95 3.46 18.36
C THR A 59 -1.98 2.06 17.74
N GLY A 60 -0.82 1.47 17.49
CA GLY A 60 -0.72 0.15 16.88
C GLY A 60 -0.72 0.18 15.35
N LYS A 61 -0.54 -0.99 14.74
CA LYS A 61 -0.36 -1.10 13.28
C LYS A 61 -1.61 -0.73 12.50
N HIS A 62 -2.78 -1.00 13.06
CA HIS A 62 -4.09 -0.84 12.41
C HIS A 62 -4.95 0.27 13.06
N CYS A 63 -4.35 1.10 13.93
CA CYS A 63 -5.05 2.13 14.70
C CYS A 63 -6.19 1.53 15.55
N GLU A 64 -5.81 0.62 16.44
CA GLU A 64 -6.70 -0.03 17.41
C GLU A 64 -6.86 0.78 18.70
#